data_AF-A0A2D2H2G7-F1
#
_entry.id   AF-A0A2D2H2G7-F1
#
_cell.length_a   1.000
_cell.length_b   1.000
_cell.length_c   1.000
_cell.angle_alpha   90.00
_cell.angle_beta   90.00
_cell.angle_gamma   90.00
#
_symmetry.space_group_name_H-M   'P 1'
#
loop_
_entity.id
_entity.type
_entity.pdbx_description
1 polymer ?
#
loop_
_entity_poly.entity_id
_entity_poly.type
_entity_poly.pdbx_seq_one_letter_code
_entity_poly.pdbx_strand_id
1 'polypeptide(L)'
;MAKDLTHPLRKNPPEDALERISDMAANGWSKAGIARKLGVSVTTFDRWLEEDEELQRAFDMGRDAEHNTLFNALFKAATEKGNATAAMFLLKARHGYREGDQSDIANRVSITFALPGAEKLEAVVKQDKKKIIDHER
;
A
#
# COMPACT_ATOMS: atom_id res chain seq x y z
N MET A 1 7.30 -20.20 22.23
CA MET A 1 6.95 -21.58 21.82
C MET A 1 6.42 -21.55 20.39
N ALA A 2 7.32 -21.72 19.41
CA ALA A 2 6.92 -21.85 18.01
C ALA A 2 6.46 -23.29 17.81
N LYS A 3 5.16 -23.52 17.58
CA LYS A 3 4.66 -24.84 17.20
C LYS A 3 5.21 -25.14 15.82
N ASP A 4 6.15 -26.06 15.81
CA ASP A 4 6.69 -26.72 14.63
C ASP A 4 5.54 -27.19 13.74
N LEU A 5 5.50 -26.68 12.51
CA LEU A 5 4.49 -27.04 11.51
C LEU A 5 4.90 -28.40 10.91
N THR A 6 4.77 -29.46 11.70
CA THR A 6 5.07 -30.85 11.31
C THR A 6 3.97 -31.47 10.44
N HIS A 7 3.54 -30.78 9.38
CA HIS A 7 2.81 -31.42 8.30
C HIS A 7 3.72 -31.46 7.07
N PRO A 8 3.82 -32.61 6.36
CA PRO A 8 4.60 -32.66 5.13
C PRO A 8 4.06 -31.60 4.17
N LEU A 9 4.91 -30.62 3.85
CA LEU A 9 4.56 -29.54 2.94
C LEU A 9 4.15 -30.17 1.61
N ARG A 10 2.86 -30.10 1.29
CA ARG A 10 2.35 -30.58 0.01
C ARG A 10 3.00 -29.77 -1.09
N LYS A 11 3.57 -30.44 -2.08
CA LYS A 11 4.19 -29.78 -3.24
C LYS A 11 3.13 -29.20 -4.20
N ASN A 12 2.04 -29.94 -4.37
CA ASN A 12 0.95 -29.57 -5.27
C ASN A 12 -0.32 -29.21 -4.48
N PRO A 13 -1.18 -28.33 -5.03
CA PRO A 13 -2.49 -28.04 -4.46
C PRO A 13 -3.33 -29.33 -4.31
N PRO A 14 -4.16 -29.46 -3.27
CA PRO A 14 -5.16 -30.52 -3.21
C PRO A 14 -6.23 -30.31 -4.30
N GLU A 15 -6.96 -31.37 -4.64
CA GLU A 15 -8.01 -31.33 -5.69
C GLU A 15 -9.13 -30.32 -5.35
N ASP A 16 -9.41 -30.12 -4.06
CA ASP A 16 -10.41 -29.18 -3.54
C ASP A 16 -9.87 -27.75 -3.32
N ALA A 17 -8.66 -27.45 -3.81
CA ALA A 17 -7.99 -26.17 -3.52
C ALA A 17 -8.79 -24.96 -4.02
N LEU A 18 -9.35 -25.03 -5.23
CA LEU A 18 -10.10 -23.93 -5.84
C LEU A 18 -11.27 -23.48 -4.96
N GLU A 19 -12.15 -24.42 -4.62
CA GLU A 19 -13.33 -24.17 -3.79
C GLU A 19 -12.92 -23.62 -2.42
N ARG A 20 -11.93 -24.27 -1.78
CA ARG A 20 -11.47 -23.89 -0.44
C ARG A 20 -10.82 -22.51 -0.40
N ILE A 21 -10.00 -22.17 -1.39
CA ILE A 21 -9.34 -20.86 -1.48
C ILE A 21 -10.37 -19.77 -1.69
N SER A 22 -11.29 -19.97 -2.64
CA SER A 22 -12.40 -19.03 -2.92
C SER A 22 -13.24 -18.79 -1.66
N ASP A 23 -13.71 -19.84 -1.01
CA ASP A 23 -14.54 -19.76 0.19
C ASP A 23 -13.81 -19.06 1.33
N MET A 24 -12.55 -19.42 1.59
CA MET A 24 -11.78 -18.79 2.66
C MET A 24 -11.50 -17.32 2.37
N ALA A 25 -11.17 -16.97 1.13
CA ALA A 25 -10.97 -15.58 0.73
C ALA A 25 -12.26 -14.76 0.86
N ALA A 26 -13.41 -15.30 0.46
CA ALA A 26 -14.72 -14.67 0.64
C ALA A 26 -15.08 -14.41 2.10
N ASN A 27 -14.57 -15.24 3.02
CA ASN A 27 -14.74 -15.08 4.46
C ASN A 27 -13.64 -14.21 5.12
N GLY A 28 -12.82 -13.52 4.34
CA GLY A 28 -11.81 -12.57 4.83
C GLY A 28 -10.55 -13.19 5.43
N TRP A 29 -10.25 -14.44 5.08
CA TRP A 29 -9.00 -15.07 5.52
C TRP A 29 -7.80 -14.46 4.80
N SER A 30 -6.71 -14.21 5.53
CA SER A 30 -5.44 -13.79 4.94
C SER A 30 -4.77 -14.96 4.21
N LYS A 31 -3.89 -14.66 3.24
CA LYS A 31 -3.05 -15.67 2.56
C LYS A 31 -2.33 -16.58 3.55
N ALA A 32 -1.79 -16.03 4.64
CA ALA A 32 -1.12 -16.80 5.68
C ALA A 32 -2.08 -17.72 6.47
N GLY A 33 -3.33 -17.29 6.68
CA GLY A 33 -4.38 -18.11 7.27
C GLY A 33 -4.78 -19.27 6.35
N ILE A 34 -4.98 -18.98 5.06
CA ILE A 34 -5.32 -19.96 4.03
C ILE A 34 -4.21 -21.02 3.90
N ALA A 35 -2.95 -20.59 3.75
CA ALA A 35 -1.80 -21.47 3.67
C ALA A 35 -1.72 -22.41 4.90
N ARG A 36 -1.91 -21.86 6.10
CA ARG A 36 -1.94 -22.64 7.35
C ARG A 36 -3.08 -23.66 7.34
N LYS A 37 -4.25 -23.30 6.83
CA LYS A 37 -5.42 -24.19 6.75
C LYS A 37 -5.25 -25.29 5.69
N LEU A 38 -4.49 -25.03 4.63
CA LEU A 38 -4.10 -26.00 3.61
C LEU A 38 -2.90 -26.87 4.02
N GLY A 39 -2.21 -26.51 5.11
CA GLY A 39 -1.06 -27.24 5.64
C GLY A 39 0.22 -26.99 4.86
N VAL A 40 0.39 -25.79 4.29
CA VAL A 40 1.57 -25.38 3.53
C VAL A 40 2.15 -24.06 4.05
N SER A 41 3.39 -23.74 3.67
CA SER A 41 3.97 -22.43 3.94
C SER A 41 3.31 -21.36 3.07
N VAL A 42 3.39 -20.10 3.50
CA VAL A 42 2.90 -18.95 2.70
C VAL A 42 3.64 -18.89 1.37
N THR A 43 4.95 -19.11 1.36
CA THR A 43 5.76 -19.17 0.13
C THR A 43 5.30 -20.24 -0.84
N THR A 44 4.86 -21.41 -0.34
CA THR A 44 4.33 -22.48 -1.20
C THR A 44 2.98 -22.09 -1.78
N PHE A 45 2.13 -21.47 -0.97
CA PHE A 45 0.84 -20.98 -1.41
C PHE A 45 0.97 -19.85 -2.45
N ASP A 46 1.85 -18.87 -2.23
CA ASP A 46 2.12 -17.82 -3.20
C ASP A 46 2.61 -18.40 -4.53
N ARG A 47 3.54 -19.36 -4.47
CA ARG A 47 3.99 -20.08 -5.68
C ARG A 47 2.84 -20.80 -6.39
N TRP A 48 1.90 -21.42 -5.66
CA TRP A 48 0.73 -22.04 -6.29
C TRP A 48 -0.12 -21.02 -7.05
N LEU A 49 -0.37 -19.85 -6.46
CA LEU A 49 -1.11 -18.79 -7.12
C LEU A 49 -0.36 -18.20 -8.33
N GLU A 50 0.97 -18.13 -8.28
CA GLU A 50 1.81 -17.67 -9.39
C GLU A 50 1.85 -18.67 -10.56
N GLU A 51 1.89 -19.97 -10.26
CA GLU A 51 2.00 -21.03 -11.27
C GLU A 51 0.64 -21.45 -11.85
N ASP A 52 -0.45 -21.28 -11.11
CA ASP A 52 -1.80 -21.70 -11.49
C ASP A 52 -2.78 -20.52 -11.47
N GLU A 53 -3.13 -20.04 -12.66
CA GLU A 53 -4.04 -18.91 -12.83
C GLU A 53 -5.45 -19.19 -12.30
N GLU A 54 -5.93 -20.44 -12.27
CA GLU A 54 -7.26 -20.74 -11.74
C GLU A 54 -7.31 -20.54 -10.23
N LEU A 55 -6.24 -20.92 -9.51
CA LEU A 55 -6.13 -20.67 -8.07
C LEU A 55 -6.04 -19.19 -7.75
N GLN A 56 -5.29 -18.43 -8.55
CA GLN A 56 -5.23 -16.96 -8.41
C GLN A 56 -6.60 -16.33 -8.66
N ARG A 57 -7.30 -16.74 -9.73
CA ARG A 57 -8.67 -16.28 -10.02
C ARG A 57 -9.64 -16.62 -8.89
N ALA A 58 -9.58 -17.83 -8.35
CA ALA A 58 -10.42 -18.24 -7.21
C ALA A 58 -10.17 -17.36 -5.98
N PHE A 59 -8.91 -17.06 -5.67
CA PHE A 59 -8.55 -16.15 -4.58
C PHE A 59 -9.09 -14.73 -4.80
N ASP A 60 -8.92 -14.18 -5.99
CA ASP A 60 -9.37 -12.82 -6.33
C ASP A 60 -10.90 -12.71 -6.30
N MET A 61 -11.61 -13.69 -6.88
CA MET A 61 -13.07 -13.74 -6.81
C MET A 61 -13.58 -13.80 -5.36
N GLY A 62 -12.90 -14.58 -4.50
CA GLY A 62 -13.20 -14.59 -3.08
C GLY A 62 -13.01 -13.22 -2.44
N ARG A 63 -11.90 -12.51 -2.74
CA ARG A 63 -11.66 -11.16 -2.22
C ARG A 63 -12.70 -10.14 -2.69
N ASP A 64 -13.17 -10.26 -3.92
CA ASP A 64 -14.24 -9.42 -4.45
C ASP A 64 -15.57 -9.69 -3.72
N ALA A 65 -15.87 -10.95 -3.40
CA ALA A 65 -17.04 -11.30 -2.59
C ALA A 65 -16.95 -10.75 -1.15
N GLU A 66 -15.78 -10.84 -0.53
CA GLU A 66 -15.48 -10.22 0.77
C GLU A 66 -15.70 -8.70 0.70
N HIS A 67 -15.15 -8.04 -0.32
CA HIS A 67 -15.32 -6.61 -0.55
C HIS A 67 -16.79 -6.22 -0.64
N ASN A 68 -17.57 -6.91 -1.46
CA ASN A 68 -19.00 -6.65 -1.62
C ASN A 68 -19.76 -6.81 -0.30
N THR A 69 -19.40 -7.81 0.50
CA THR A 69 -20.00 -8.04 1.82
C THR A 69 -19.72 -6.88 2.77
N LEU A 70 -18.46 -6.44 2.86
CA LEU A 70 -18.06 -5.30 3.70
C LEU A 70 -18.69 -3.99 3.22
N PHE A 71 -18.71 -3.77 1.90
CA PHE A 71 -19.32 -2.60 1.29
C PHE A 71 -20.80 -2.50 1.62
N ASN A 72 -21.54 -3.60 1.46
CA ASN A 72 -22.97 -3.65 1.77
C ASN A 72 -23.24 -3.43 3.27
N ALA A 73 -22.40 -3.97 4.14
CA ALA A 73 -22.51 -3.76 5.58
C ALA A 73 -22.30 -2.28 5.94
N LEU A 74 -21.28 -1.63 5.37
CA LEU A 74 -21.02 -0.20 5.56
C LEU A 74 -22.15 0.67 4.98
N PHE A 75 -22.67 0.31 3.81
CA PHE A 75 -23.78 1.02 3.17
C PHE A 75 -25.01 1.04 4.08
N LYS A 76 -25.45 -0.13 4.57
CA LYS A 76 -26.58 -0.22 5.51
C LYS A 76 -26.30 0.53 6.81
N ALA A 77 -25.09 0.45 7.34
CA ALA A 77 -24.72 1.21 8.53
C ALA A 77 -24.83 2.73 8.31
N ALA A 78 -24.45 3.21 7.13
CA ALA A 78 -24.54 4.62 6.76
C ALA A 78 -25.99 5.08 6.55
N THR A 79 -26.80 4.32 5.82
CA THR A 79 -28.15 4.75 5.39
C THR A 79 -29.25 4.46 6.41
N GLU A 80 -29.16 3.35 7.14
CA GLU A 80 -30.24 2.89 8.03
C GLU A 80 -29.93 3.14 9.51
N LYS A 81 -28.65 3.09 9.90
CA LYS A 81 -28.22 3.19 11.31
C LYS A 81 -27.62 4.54 11.69
N GLY A 82 -27.55 5.49 10.74
CA GLY A 82 -27.03 6.83 10.98
C GLY A 82 -25.54 6.88 11.34
N ASN A 83 -24.74 5.89 10.93
CA ASN A 83 -23.30 5.89 11.18
C ASN A 83 -22.60 6.92 10.28
N ALA A 84 -22.34 8.11 10.83
CA ALA A 84 -21.72 9.23 10.11
C ALA A 84 -20.32 8.89 9.57
N THR A 85 -19.55 8.07 10.29
CA THR A 85 -18.21 7.63 9.84
C THR A 85 -18.31 6.73 8.61
N ALA A 86 -19.25 5.77 8.60
CA ALA A 86 -19.49 4.91 7.44
C ALA A 86 -19.98 5.72 6.24
N ALA A 87 -20.90 6.67 6.46
CA ALA A 87 -21.38 7.58 5.43
C ALA A 87 -20.24 8.42 4.83
N MET A 88 -19.41 9.02 5.69
CA MET A 88 -18.24 9.80 5.26
C MET A 88 -17.27 8.93 4.44
N PHE A 89 -16.95 7.72 4.91
CA PHE A 89 -16.03 6.83 4.21
C PHE A 89 -16.55 6.44 2.82
N LEU A 90 -17.84 6.14 2.69
CA LEU A 90 -18.47 5.84 1.40
C LEU A 90 -18.47 7.04 0.45
N LEU A 91 -18.72 8.25 0.97
CA LEU A 91 -18.64 9.48 0.18
C LEU A 91 -17.22 9.71 -0.35
N LYS A 92 -16.20 9.52 0.49
CA LYS A 92 -14.80 9.60 0.09
C LYS A 92 -14.45 8.58 -0.98
N ALA A 93 -14.81 7.32 -0.77
CA ALA A 93 -14.45 6.22 -1.67
C ALA A 93 -15.16 6.28 -3.03
N ARG A 94 -16.45 6.65 -3.09
CA ARG A 94 -17.24 6.61 -4.34
C ARG A 94 -17.30 7.92 -5.09
N HIS A 95 -17.23 9.04 -4.36
CA HIS A 95 -17.47 10.37 -4.92
C HIS A 95 -16.24 11.27 -4.84
N GLY A 96 -15.10 10.76 -4.36
CA GLY A 96 -13.84 11.48 -4.37
C GLY A 96 -13.77 12.65 -3.41
N TYR A 97 -14.58 12.64 -2.34
CA TYR A 97 -14.49 13.66 -1.29
C TYR A 97 -13.10 13.55 -0.66
N ARG A 98 -12.38 14.67 -0.63
CA ARG A 98 -11.03 14.78 -0.05
C ARG A 98 -11.08 15.74 1.13
N GLU A 99 -10.36 15.40 2.19
CA GLU A 99 -10.18 16.29 3.34
C GLU A 99 -8.73 16.77 3.37
N GLY A 100 -8.55 18.08 3.46
CA GLY A 100 -7.24 18.75 3.45
C GLY A 100 -6.77 19.18 2.05
N ASP A 101 -5.95 20.24 2.03
CA ASP A 101 -5.24 20.70 0.83
C ASP A 101 -4.09 19.73 0.52
N GLN A 102 -4.46 18.59 -0.04
CA GLN A 102 -3.51 17.74 -0.76
C GLN A 102 -3.69 18.01 -2.24
N SER A 103 -3.63 19.30 -2.62
CA SER A 103 -3.26 19.68 -3.97
C SER A 103 -1.97 18.95 -4.34
N ASP A 104 -1.87 18.59 -5.61
CA ASP A 104 -0.95 17.62 -6.19
C ASP A 104 0.51 17.81 -5.74
N ILE A 105 1.00 16.95 -4.83
CA ILE A 105 2.44 16.84 -4.53
C ILE A 105 3.21 16.23 -5.72
N ALA A 106 2.52 15.49 -6.60
CA ALA A 106 3.16 14.69 -7.64
C ALA A 106 3.87 15.49 -8.75
N ASN A 107 3.65 16.81 -8.86
CA ASN A 107 4.29 17.61 -9.93
C ASN A 107 4.78 18.99 -9.47
N ARG A 108 5.36 19.07 -8.26
CA ARG A 108 5.96 20.32 -7.76
C ARG A 108 7.45 20.31 -8.07
N VAL A 109 7.90 21.18 -8.98
CA VAL A 109 9.33 21.50 -9.10
C VAL A 109 9.77 22.18 -7.81
N SER A 110 10.53 21.48 -6.98
CA SER A 110 11.11 22.06 -5.76
C SER A 110 12.35 22.89 -6.14
N ILE A 111 12.23 24.22 -6.09
CA ILE A 111 13.38 25.11 -6.23
C ILE A 111 13.96 25.37 -4.83
N THR A 112 15.08 24.71 -4.52
CA THR A 112 15.83 24.95 -3.29
C THR A 112 16.74 26.16 -3.48
N PHE A 113 16.40 27.29 -2.86
CA PHE A 113 17.30 28.43 -2.79
C PHE A 113 18.36 28.19 -1.71
N ALA A 114 19.55 27.75 -2.11
CA ALA A 114 20.71 27.72 -1.23
C ALA A 114 21.21 29.16 -1.04
N LEU A 115 20.72 29.82 0.01
CA LEU A 115 21.28 31.10 0.43
C LEU A 115 22.72 30.84 0.92
N PRO A 116 23.74 31.48 0.33
CA PRO A 116 25.10 31.36 0.85
C PRO A 116 25.13 31.86 2.29
N GLY A 117 25.93 31.19 3.13
CA GLY A 117 26.16 31.65 4.50
C GLY A 117 26.65 33.10 4.50
N ALA A 118 26.25 33.87 5.51
CA ALA A 118 26.67 35.26 5.63
C ALA A 118 28.21 35.35 5.65
N GLU A 119 28.79 35.89 4.58
CA GLU A 119 30.23 36.15 4.53
C GLU A 119 30.59 37.27 5.50
N LYS A 120 31.71 37.09 6.21
CA LYS A 120 32.26 38.16 7.06
C LYS A 120 32.70 39.31 6.15
N LEU A 121 32.42 40.55 6.57
CA LEU A 121 32.72 41.78 5.83
C LEU A 121 34.17 41.84 5.31
N GLU A 122 35.12 41.28 6.07
CA GLU A 122 36.54 41.23 5.73
C GLU A 122 36.86 40.42 4.45
N ALA A 123 36.05 39.42 4.12
CA ALA A 123 36.24 38.58 2.94
C ALA A 123 35.80 39.30 1.65
N VAL A 124 34.68 40.02 1.72
CA VAL A 124 34.16 40.85 0.61
C VAL A 124 35.18 41.93 0.23
N VAL A 125 35.76 42.61 1.23
CA VAL A 125 36.75 43.68 1.02
C VAL A 125 38.07 43.16 0.42
N LYS A 126 38.46 41.91 0.70
CA LYS A 126 39.68 41.30 0.12
C LYS A 126 39.48 40.89 -1.34
N GLN A 127 38.28 40.43 -1.72
CA GLN A 127 37.97 40.09 -3.11
C GLN A 127 38.00 41.32 -4.02
N ASP A 128 37.47 42.45 -3.57
CA ASP A 128 37.52 43.70 -4.34
C ASP A 128 38.96 44.20 -4.54
N LYS A 129 39.81 44.11 -3.51
CA LYS A 129 41.23 44.50 -3.65
C LYS A 129 42.00 43.63 -4.64
N LYS A 130 41.71 42.33 -4.71
CA LYS A 130 42.41 41.42 -5.64
C LYS A 130 42.08 41.73 -7.11
N LYS A 131 40.82 42.08 -7.42
CA LYS A 131 40.40 42.47 -8.78
C LYS A 131 41.04 43.78 -9.25
N ILE A 132 41.36 44.71 -8.34
CA ILE A 132 41.98 45.99 -8.66
C ILE A 132 43.47 45.80 -9.03
N ILE A 133 44.16 44.86 -8.38
CA ILE A 133 45.61 44.64 -8.57
C ILE A 133 45.89 43.89 -9.89
N ASP A 134 44.97 43.04 -10.35
CA ASP A 134 45.13 42.24 -11.58
C ASP A 134 44.85 43.03 -12.88
N HIS A 135 44.48 44.32 -12.81
CA HIS A 135 44.27 45.21 -13.96
C HIS A 135 45.41 46.21 -14.21
N GLU A 136 46.48 46.20 -13.40
CA GLU A 136 47.63 47.12 -13.53
C GLU A 136 48.96 46.42 -13.86
N ARG A 137 48.93 45.31 -14.62
CA ARG A 137 50.14 44.77 -15.27
C ARG A 137 49.92 44.36 -16.70
#